data_AF-A0A9E4CUF2-F1
#
_entry.id   AF-A0A9E4CUF2-F1
#
_cell.length_a   1.000
_cell.length_b   1.000
_cell.length_c   1.000
_cell.angle_alpha   90.00
_cell.angle_beta   90.00
_cell.angle_gamma   90.00
#
_symmetry.space_group_name_H-M   'P 1'
#
loop_
_entity.id
_entity.type
_entity.pdbx_description
1 polymer ?
#
loop_
_entity_poly.entity_id
_entity_poly.type
_entity_poly.pdbx_seq_one_letter_code
_entity_poly.pdbx_strand_id
1 'polypeptide(L)'
;MTDIALPNPADMTLAECGEIFLSGDAFTDEGFFHAVTTRLRKEDPVHWVEHELFNPFYVLTKHADVLDVELHPAEFLNAPRAILGDKTADAMREMQGHIVKSLVQMDDPEHRDHRNLTSDWFLPKNLAKLQGRLDELADRAVQQMIDAGGEIDFASQIAMQYPLYVIL
;
A
#
# COMPACT_ATOMS: atom_id res chain seq x y z
N MET A 1 -6.99 -0.26 22.03
CA MET A 1 -5.80 0.21 21.30
C MET A 1 -5.08 1.10 22.28
N THR A 2 -3.92 0.70 22.78
CA THR A 2 -3.16 1.52 23.72
C THR A 2 -2.55 2.65 22.90
N ASP A 3 -2.87 3.92 23.21
CA ASP A 3 -2.19 5.07 22.60
C ASP A 3 -0.70 4.98 22.96
N ILE A 4 0.10 4.42 22.07
CA ILE A 4 1.55 4.48 22.16
C ILE A 4 1.92 5.89 21.68
N ALA A 5 2.36 6.74 22.59
CA ALA A 5 2.84 8.06 22.23
C ALA A 5 4.02 7.92 21.26
N LEU A 6 3.87 8.43 20.04
CA LEU A 6 4.94 8.44 19.05
C LEU A 6 6.11 9.28 19.56
N PRO A 7 7.36 8.83 19.34
CA PRO A 7 8.54 9.58 19.78
C PRO A 7 8.67 10.90 19.01
N ASN A 8 9.46 11.82 19.55
CA ASN A 8 9.82 13.03 18.82
C ASN A 8 10.83 12.70 17.69
N PRO A 9 10.52 12.96 16.40
CA PRO A 9 11.41 12.64 15.28
C PRO A 9 12.83 13.23 15.37
N ALA A 10 12.99 14.34 16.11
CA ALA A 10 14.28 14.98 16.31
C ALA A 10 15.22 14.17 17.23
N ASP A 11 14.66 13.38 18.14
CA ASP A 11 15.41 12.64 19.15
C ASP A 11 15.75 11.20 18.70
N MET A 12 15.17 10.75 17.59
CA MET A 12 15.39 9.41 17.03
C MET A 12 16.77 9.30 16.36
N THR A 13 17.35 8.12 16.38
CA THR A 13 18.47 7.72 15.52
C THR A 13 17.97 7.39 14.11
N LEU A 14 18.87 7.30 13.11
CA LEU A 14 18.46 6.87 11.76
C LEU A 14 17.95 5.43 11.75
N ALA A 15 18.49 4.56 12.61
CA ALA A 15 17.99 3.19 12.78
C ALA A 15 16.55 3.16 13.27
N GLU A 16 16.23 3.91 14.34
CA GLU A 16 14.84 4.03 14.84
C GLU A 16 13.91 4.66 13.79
N CYS A 17 14.42 5.61 12.98
CA CYS A 17 13.67 6.14 11.84
C CYS A 17 13.34 5.06 10.81
N GLY A 18 14.22 4.09 10.58
CA GLY A 18 13.97 2.94 9.70
C GLY A 18 12.93 1.97 10.24
N GLU A 19 12.84 1.82 11.56
CA GLU A 19 11.92 0.88 12.20
C GLU A 19 10.45 1.33 12.17
N ILE A 20 10.15 2.60 11.86
CA ILE A 20 8.75 3.08 11.81
C ILE A 20 7.89 2.33 10.78
N PHE A 21 8.51 1.72 9.77
CA PHE A 21 7.83 0.95 8.73
C PHE A 21 7.40 -0.46 9.19
N LEU A 22 7.79 -0.86 10.40
CA LEU A 22 7.46 -2.16 10.99
C LEU A 22 6.12 -2.14 11.77
N SER A 23 5.55 -0.97 12.05
CA SER A 23 4.29 -0.81 12.78
C SER A 23 3.27 0.05 12.03
N GLY A 24 1.99 -0.27 12.21
CA GLY A 24 0.87 0.52 11.72
C GLY A 24 0.77 1.93 12.34
N ASP A 25 1.28 2.09 13.58
CA ASP A 25 1.07 3.30 14.38
C ASP A 25 1.68 4.55 13.72
N ALA A 26 2.85 4.41 13.10
CA ALA A 26 3.52 5.50 12.41
C ALA A 26 2.69 6.06 11.24
N PHE A 27 1.83 5.25 10.61
CA PHE A 27 0.97 5.68 9.51
C PHE A 27 -0.29 6.39 9.98
N THR A 28 -0.57 6.41 11.28
CA THR A 28 -1.74 7.10 11.87
C THR A 28 -1.51 8.58 12.14
N ASP A 29 -0.25 9.04 12.11
CA ASP A 29 0.13 10.45 12.26
C ASP A 29 0.97 10.89 11.06
N GLU A 30 0.31 11.62 10.15
CA GLU A 30 0.91 12.13 8.92
C GLU A 30 2.10 13.08 9.20
N GLY A 31 2.01 13.89 10.25
CA GLY A 31 3.06 14.85 10.61
C GLY A 31 4.32 14.16 11.10
N PHE A 32 4.17 13.18 11.99
CA PHE A 32 5.25 12.32 12.45
C PHE A 32 5.90 11.56 11.27
N PHE A 33 5.09 10.87 10.45
CA PHE A 33 5.57 10.10 9.31
C PHE A 33 6.38 10.97 8.33
N HIS A 34 5.87 12.15 8.00
CA HIS A 34 6.59 13.05 7.09
C HIS A 34 7.85 13.65 7.71
N ALA A 35 7.88 13.92 9.01
CA ALA A 35 9.09 14.41 9.69
C ALA A 35 10.21 13.35 9.64
N VAL A 36 9.90 12.10 10.02
CA VAL A 36 10.87 10.99 9.99
C VAL A 36 11.35 10.71 8.56
N THR A 37 10.43 10.55 7.61
CA THR A 37 10.81 10.25 6.22
C THR A 37 11.54 11.41 5.53
N THR A 38 11.31 12.66 5.93
CA THR A 38 12.08 13.82 5.43
C THR A 38 13.54 13.74 5.86
N ARG A 39 13.78 13.29 7.10
CA ARG A 39 15.13 13.11 7.61
C ARG A 39 15.85 11.95 6.91
N LEU A 40 15.21 10.78 6.77
CA LEU A 40 15.74 9.67 5.99
C LEU A 40 16.08 10.10 4.56
N ARG A 41 15.16 10.78 3.85
CA ARG A 41 15.42 11.32 2.49
C ARG A 41 16.68 12.20 2.40
N LYS A 42 16.97 12.96 3.45
CA LYS A 42 18.08 13.91 3.50
C LYS A 42 19.40 13.26 3.89
N GLU A 43 19.37 12.38 4.89
CA GLU A 43 20.56 11.88 5.59
C GLU A 43 20.94 10.45 5.16
N ASP A 44 19.96 9.59 4.94
CA ASP A 44 20.16 8.19 4.58
C ASP A 44 18.97 7.65 3.75
N PRO A 45 18.89 7.99 2.45
CA PRO A 45 17.69 7.81 1.65
C PRO A 45 17.40 6.36 1.24
N VAL A 46 18.42 5.50 1.31
CA VAL A 46 18.38 4.06 1.06
C VAL A 46 18.83 3.37 2.34
N HIS A 47 17.91 3.26 3.29
CA HIS A 47 18.23 2.86 4.65
C HIS A 47 18.07 1.34 4.83
N TRP A 48 19.06 0.66 5.39
CA TRP A 48 18.98 -0.76 5.71
C TRP A 48 18.34 -0.98 7.09
N VAL A 49 17.28 -1.77 7.13
CA VAL A 49 16.58 -2.14 8.38
C VAL A 49 16.86 -3.60 8.69
N GLU A 50 17.39 -3.85 9.88
CA GLU A 50 17.61 -5.18 10.44
C GLU A 50 16.87 -5.29 11.77
N HIS A 51 16.00 -6.30 11.90
CA HIS A 51 15.14 -6.46 13.06
C HIS A 51 14.99 -7.94 13.45
N GLU A 52 14.69 -8.23 14.71
CA GLU A 52 14.59 -9.61 15.20
C GLU A 52 13.38 -10.34 14.60
N LEU A 53 12.24 -9.66 14.45
CA LEU A 53 10.98 -10.22 13.95
C LEU A 53 10.84 -10.20 12.42
N PHE A 54 11.60 -9.36 11.71
CA PHE A 54 11.45 -9.17 10.27
C PHE A 54 12.72 -9.59 9.54
N ASN A 55 12.57 -10.16 8.35
CA ASN A 55 13.73 -10.36 7.48
C ASN A 55 14.26 -8.98 7.05
N PRO A 56 15.58 -8.77 6.96
CA PRO A 56 16.13 -7.46 6.63
C PRO A 56 15.65 -6.95 5.26
N PHE A 57 15.49 -5.63 5.16
CA PHE A 57 15.01 -4.95 3.95
C PHE A 57 15.56 -3.52 3.84
N TYR A 58 15.45 -2.96 2.65
CA TYR A 58 15.77 -1.55 2.40
C TYR A 58 14.50 -0.69 2.45
N VAL A 59 14.60 0.46 3.09
CA VAL A 59 13.62 1.55 3.01
C VAL A 59 14.12 2.55 1.97
N LEU A 60 13.35 2.70 0.89
CA LEU A 60 13.59 3.70 -0.15
C LEU A 60 12.69 4.90 0.09
N THR A 61 13.30 6.07 0.30
CA THR A 61 12.53 7.27 0.67
C THR A 61 12.47 8.33 -0.42
N LYS A 62 13.25 8.19 -1.50
CA LYS A 62 13.21 9.08 -2.67
C LYS A 62 12.41 8.43 -3.79
N HIS A 63 11.60 9.26 -4.46
CA HIS A 63 10.87 8.87 -5.66
C HIS A 63 11.77 8.26 -6.75
N ALA A 64 12.96 8.84 -6.98
CA ALA A 64 13.87 8.35 -8.01
C ALA A 64 14.34 6.91 -7.75
N ASP A 65 14.64 6.58 -6.49
CA ASP A 65 15.11 5.24 -6.10
C ASP A 65 13.97 4.22 -6.19
N VAL A 66 12.75 4.60 -5.78
CA VAL A 66 11.55 3.77 -5.94
C VAL A 66 11.27 3.49 -7.42
N LEU A 67 11.29 4.52 -8.27
CA LEU A 67 11.06 4.39 -9.69
C LEU A 67 12.12 3.52 -10.38
N ASP A 68 13.38 3.65 -9.98
CA ASP A 68 14.47 2.82 -10.50
C ASP A 68 14.22 1.34 -10.21
N VAL A 69 13.84 0.98 -8.98
CA VAL A 69 13.47 -0.39 -8.61
C VAL A 69 12.25 -0.88 -9.42
N GLU A 70 11.20 -0.08 -9.54
CA GLU A 70 9.98 -0.44 -10.28
C GLU A 70 10.23 -0.67 -11.78
N LEU A 71 11.23 0.00 -12.37
CA LEU A 71 11.59 -0.12 -13.79
C LEU A 71 12.50 -1.32 -14.10
N HIS A 72 13.07 -1.99 -13.08
CA HIS A 72 13.97 -3.14 -13.23
C HIS A 72 13.40 -4.44 -12.63
N PRO A 73 12.23 -4.93 -13.10
CA PRO A 73 11.56 -6.11 -12.53
C PRO A 73 12.30 -7.44 -12.77
N ALA A 74 13.33 -7.46 -13.62
CA ALA A 74 14.20 -8.63 -13.78
C ALA A 74 15.28 -8.72 -12.68
N GLU A 75 15.57 -7.61 -12.00
CA GLU A 75 16.55 -7.50 -10.92
C GLU A 75 15.85 -7.48 -9.55
N PHE A 76 14.74 -6.76 -9.45
CA PHE A 76 13.92 -6.65 -8.25
C PHE A 76 12.61 -7.41 -8.42
N LEU A 77 12.60 -8.64 -7.89
CA LEU A 77 11.48 -9.56 -7.99
C LEU A 77 10.39 -9.25 -6.95
N ASN A 78 9.13 -9.49 -7.32
CA ASN A 78 8.00 -9.46 -6.41
C ASN A 78 7.95 -10.74 -5.56
N ALA A 79 8.15 -11.91 -6.17
CA ALA A 79 8.17 -13.17 -5.45
C ALA A 79 9.50 -13.36 -4.70
N PRO A 80 9.50 -13.99 -3.51
CA PRO A 80 8.34 -14.46 -2.75
C PRO A 80 7.77 -13.43 -1.75
N ARG A 81 8.31 -12.20 -1.70
CA ARG A 81 8.05 -11.21 -0.64
C ARG A 81 7.59 -9.84 -1.17
N ALA A 82 6.48 -9.83 -1.89
CA ALA A 82 5.89 -8.61 -2.46
C ALA A 82 5.28 -7.68 -1.40
N ILE A 83 4.94 -8.22 -0.22
CA ILE A 83 4.36 -7.48 0.90
C ILE A 83 5.22 -7.76 2.11
N LEU A 84 5.60 -6.71 2.83
CA LEU A 84 6.34 -6.83 4.08
C LEU A 84 5.53 -7.63 5.09
N GLY A 85 6.11 -8.71 5.60
CA GLY A 85 5.58 -9.51 6.69
C GLY A 85 6.70 -9.91 7.64
N ASP A 86 6.33 -10.33 8.84
CA ASP A 86 7.31 -10.87 9.79
C ASP A 86 7.88 -12.21 9.30
N LYS A 87 8.94 -12.68 9.96
CA LYS A 87 9.62 -13.96 9.66
C LYS A 87 8.66 -15.15 9.73
N THR A 88 7.66 -15.11 10.60
CA THR A 88 6.67 -16.19 10.73
C THR A 88 5.78 -16.25 9.50
N ALA A 89 5.29 -15.10 9.03
CA ALA A 89 4.46 -14.99 7.85
C ALA A 89 5.23 -15.38 6.57
N ASP A 90 6.52 -15.03 6.49
CA ASP A 90 7.40 -15.44 5.39
C ASP A 90 7.61 -16.96 5.39
N ALA A 91 7.92 -17.56 6.55
CA ALA A 91 8.09 -19.02 6.68
C ALA A 91 6.81 -19.80 6.35
N MET A 92 5.63 -19.27 6.75
CA MET A 92 4.35 -19.85 6.36
C MET A 92 4.14 -19.79 4.84
N ARG A 93 4.48 -18.67 4.20
CA ARG A 93 4.41 -18.52 2.73
C ARG A 93 5.35 -19.47 2.00
N GLU A 94 6.55 -19.70 2.51
CA GLU A 94 7.49 -20.66 1.95
C GLU A 94 6.96 -22.11 2.05
N MET A 95 6.35 -22.47 3.18
CA MET A 95 5.83 -23.82 3.41
C MET A 95 4.53 -24.10 2.66
N GLN A 96 3.60 -23.14 2.62
CA GLN A 96 2.23 -23.35 2.15
C GLN A 96 1.97 -22.73 0.76
N GLY A 97 2.88 -21.89 0.26
CA GLY A 97 2.63 -21.04 -0.89
C GLY A 97 1.63 -19.93 -0.59
N HIS A 98 1.16 -19.26 -1.64
CA HIS A 98 0.08 -18.29 -1.54
C HIS A 98 -1.28 -19.00 -1.61
N ILE A 99 -2.17 -18.76 -0.64
CA ILE A 99 -3.56 -19.27 -0.67
C ILE A 99 -4.27 -18.79 -1.96
N VAL A 100 -4.06 -17.52 -2.31
CA VAL A 100 -4.41 -16.94 -3.61
C VAL A 100 -3.21 -16.16 -4.09
N LYS A 101 -2.60 -16.60 -5.20
CA LYS A 101 -1.52 -15.86 -5.86
C LYS A 101 -2.14 -14.82 -6.79
N SER A 102 -2.04 -13.56 -6.43
CA SER A 102 -2.50 -12.43 -7.26
C SER A 102 -1.36 -11.91 -8.16
N LEU A 103 -1.70 -11.07 -9.14
CA LEU A 103 -0.73 -10.49 -10.08
C LEU A 103 0.44 -9.79 -9.36
N VAL A 104 0.20 -9.13 -8.23
CA VAL A 104 1.25 -8.42 -7.47
C VAL A 104 2.28 -9.35 -6.81
N GLN A 105 2.07 -10.66 -6.84
CA GLN A 105 2.97 -11.68 -6.27
C GLN A 105 3.65 -12.52 -7.36
N MET A 106 3.53 -12.11 -8.63
CA MET A 106 4.07 -12.84 -9.78
C MET A 106 5.20 -12.04 -10.41
N ASP A 107 6.17 -12.76 -10.97
CA ASP A 107 7.21 -12.20 -11.83
C ASP A 107 7.08 -12.77 -13.25
N ASP A 108 7.84 -12.22 -14.19
CA ASP A 108 7.82 -12.69 -15.58
C ASP A 108 8.38 -14.13 -15.69
N PRO A 109 7.83 -14.96 -16.61
CA PRO A 109 6.79 -14.65 -17.60
C PRO A 109 5.35 -14.78 -17.06
N GLU A 110 5.15 -15.39 -15.89
CA GLU A 110 3.83 -15.68 -15.32
C GLU A 110 3.00 -14.41 -15.13
N HIS A 111 3.61 -13.35 -14.62
CA HIS A 111 2.97 -12.04 -14.44
C HIS A 111 2.42 -11.50 -15.77
N ARG A 112 3.25 -11.44 -16.82
CA ARG A 112 2.84 -10.97 -18.14
C ARG A 112 1.70 -11.80 -18.72
N ASP A 113 1.77 -13.11 -18.63
CA ASP A 113 0.74 -14.00 -19.17
C ASP A 113 -0.62 -13.74 -18.50
N HIS A 114 -0.65 -13.62 -17.17
CA HIS A 114 -1.88 -13.32 -16.43
C HIS A 114 -2.37 -11.89 -16.67
N ARG A 115 -1.46 -10.90 -16.74
CA ARG A 115 -1.80 -9.50 -16.98
C ARG A 115 -2.47 -9.32 -18.34
N ASN A 116 -2.01 -10.05 -19.36
CA ASN A 116 -2.59 -9.99 -20.69
C ASN A 116 -4.04 -10.51 -20.75
N LEU A 117 -4.47 -11.38 -19.82
CA LEU A 117 -5.85 -11.86 -19.78
C LEU A 117 -6.86 -10.77 -19.43
N THR A 118 -6.45 -9.78 -18.63
CA THR A 118 -7.35 -8.75 -18.09
C THR A 118 -7.06 -7.34 -18.61
N SER A 119 -5.90 -7.11 -19.24
CA SER A 119 -5.46 -5.78 -19.70
C SER A 119 -6.48 -5.07 -20.58
N ASP A 120 -7.17 -5.81 -21.45
CA ASP A 120 -8.20 -5.24 -22.32
C ASP A 120 -9.36 -4.63 -21.53
N TRP A 121 -9.74 -5.18 -20.38
CA TRP A 121 -10.84 -4.67 -19.55
C TRP A 121 -10.58 -3.26 -19.04
N PHE A 122 -9.30 -2.93 -18.81
CA PHE A 122 -8.86 -1.64 -18.27
C PHE A 122 -8.51 -0.61 -19.36
N LEU A 123 -8.71 -0.93 -20.65
CA LEU A 123 -8.52 0.06 -21.71
C LEU A 123 -9.54 1.20 -21.60
N PRO A 124 -9.19 2.46 -21.94
CA PRO A 124 -10.07 3.62 -21.79
C PRO A 124 -11.47 3.42 -22.41
N LYS A 125 -11.54 2.76 -23.57
CA LYS A 125 -12.81 2.45 -24.26
C LYS A 125 -13.71 1.51 -23.45
N ASN A 126 -13.14 0.54 -22.72
CA ASN A 126 -13.90 -0.41 -21.93
C ASN A 126 -14.30 0.20 -20.57
N LEU A 127 -13.41 0.98 -19.95
CA LEU A 127 -13.74 1.75 -18.75
C LEU A 127 -14.85 2.77 -19.00
N ALA A 128 -14.88 3.43 -20.16
CA ALA A 128 -15.95 4.37 -20.52
C ALA A 128 -17.35 3.75 -20.51
N LYS A 129 -17.47 2.42 -20.67
CA LYS A 129 -18.76 1.72 -20.59
C LYS A 129 -19.30 1.66 -19.16
N LEU A 130 -18.43 1.81 -18.15
CA LEU A 130 -18.83 1.85 -16.74
C LEU A 130 -19.39 3.20 -16.33
N GLN A 131 -19.21 4.26 -17.14
CA GLN A 131 -19.55 5.63 -16.76
C GLN A 131 -20.98 5.77 -16.23
N GLY A 132 -21.98 5.24 -16.95
CA GLY A 132 -23.38 5.33 -16.50
C GLY A 132 -23.62 4.69 -15.13
N ARG A 133 -22.99 3.53 -14.86
CA ARG A 133 -23.06 2.87 -13.54
C ARG A 133 -22.34 3.70 -12.47
N LEU A 134 -21.19 4.29 -12.79
CA LEU A 134 -20.46 5.16 -11.87
C LEU A 134 -21.28 6.41 -11.53
N ASP A 135 -21.96 7.00 -12.52
CA ASP A 135 -22.86 8.14 -12.32
C ASP A 135 -24.00 7.78 -11.38
N GLU A 136 -24.66 6.62 -11.58
CA GLU A 136 -25.71 6.12 -10.69
C GLU A 136 -25.22 5.90 -9.25
N LEU A 137 -24.03 5.30 -9.09
CA LEU A 137 -23.44 5.08 -7.76
C LEU A 137 -23.06 6.39 -7.08
N ALA A 138 -22.60 7.38 -7.85
CA ALA A 138 -22.24 8.70 -7.34
C ALA A 138 -23.49 9.46 -6.90
N ASP A 139 -24.54 9.46 -7.72
CA ASP A 139 -25.84 10.06 -7.38
C ASP A 139 -26.42 9.44 -6.11
N ARG A 140 -26.33 8.11 -5.97
CA ARG A 140 -26.75 7.41 -4.75
C ARG A 140 -25.96 7.86 -3.53
N ALA A 141 -24.64 7.97 -3.63
CA ALA A 141 -23.79 8.41 -2.54
C ALA A 141 -24.11 9.87 -2.14
N VAL A 142 -24.33 10.75 -3.11
CA VAL A 142 -24.74 12.14 -2.88
C VAL A 142 -26.12 12.21 -2.23
N GLN A 143 -27.09 11.44 -2.72
CA GLN A 143 -28.43 11.40 -2.15
C GLN A 143 -28.41 10.94 -0.68
N GLN A 144 -27.60 9.94 -0.34
CA GLN A 144 -27.43 9.49 1.05
C GLN A 144 -26.90 10.61 1.96
N MET A 145 -25.97 11.44 1.46
CA MET A 145 -25.48 12.60 2.23
C MET A 145 -26.56 13.67 2.39
N ILE A 146 -27.40 13.91 1.37
CA ILE A 146 -28.54 14.84 1.45
C ILE A 146 -29.55 14.35 2.50
N ASP A 147 -29.91 13.07 2.45
CA ASP A 147 -30.90 12.45 3.33
C ASP A 147 -30.45 12.43 4.81
N ALA A 148 -29.13 12.40 5.06
CA ALA A 148 -28.57 12.47 6.41
C ALA A 148 -28.78 13.84 7.08
N GLY A 149 -29.12 14.89 6.33
CA GLY A 149 -29.65 16.14 6.90
C GLY A 149 -28.66 17.02 7.65
N GLY A 150 -27.35 16.85 7.46
CA GLY A 150 -26.33 17.82 7.90
C GLY A 150 -25.09 17.21 8.56
N GLU A 151 -25.15 15.97 9.04
CA GLU A 151 -23.99 15.29 9.65
C GLU A 151 -23.97 13.81 9.25
N ILE A 152 -22.80 13.34 8.80
CA ILE A 152 -22.58 11.95 8.40
C ILE A 152 -21.12 11.58 8.66
N ASP A 153 -20.87 10.33 9.07
CA ASP A 153 -19.53 9.76 9.03
C ASP A 153 -19.20 9.39 7.58
N PHE A 154 -18.55 10.31 6.88
CA PHE A 154 -18.22 10.15 5.47
C PHE A 154 -17.35 8.92 5.21
N ALA A 155 -16.42 8.57 6.11
CA ALA A 155 -15.50 7.47 5.89
C ALA A 155 -16.24 6.13 5.87
N SER A 156 -17.00 5.83 6.94
CA SER A 156 -17.69 4.55 7.07
C SER A 156 -18.94 4.44 6.19
N GLN A 157 -19.62 5.56 5.95
CA GLN A 157 -20.93 5.55 5.27
C GLN A 157 -20.85 5.81 3.77
N ILE A 158 -19.80 6.49 3.28
CA ILE A 158 -19.67 6.86 1.87
C ILE A 158 -18.37 6.31 1.27
N ALA A 159 -17.20 6.74 1.77
CA ALA A 159 -15.91 6.51 1.13
C ALA A 159 -15.54 5.03 1.06
N MET A 160 -15.83 4.25 2.10
CA MET A 160 -15.60 2.80 2.11
C MET A 160 -16.57 2.04 1.20
N GLN A 161 -17.83 2.47 1.12
CA GLN A 161 -18.87 1.74 0.40
C GLN A 161 -18.77 1.94 -1.11
N TYR A 162 -18.44 3.15 -1.55
CA TYR A 162 -18.45 3.51 -2.96
C TYR A 162 -17.53 2.60 -3.81
N PRO A 163 -16.22 2.42 -3.49
CA PRO A 163 -15.36 1.52 -4.25
C PRO A 163 -15.82 0.06 -4.22
N LEU A 164 -16.43 -0.41 -3.13
CA LEU A 164 -16.97 -1.76 -3.04
C LEU A 164 -18.11 -1.96 -4.05
N TYR A 165 -19.02 -0.99 -4.19
CA TYR A 165 -20.09 -1.04 -5.19
C TYR A 165 -19.58 -0.89 -6.63
N VAL A 166 -18.42 -0.27 -6.84
CA VAL A 166 -17.79 -0.20 -8.16
C VAL A 166 -17.27 -1.57 -8.59
N ILE A 167 -16.73 -2.35 -7.66
CA ILE A 167 -16.06 -3.63 -7.95
C ILE A 167 -17.04 -4.82 -7.97
N LEU A 168 -18.07 -4.84 -7.10
CA LEU A 168 -19.05 -5.93 -6.96
C LEU A 168 -20.21 -5.81 -7.96
#